data_AF-A0A1W9J5W2-F1
#
_entry.id   AF-A0A1W9J5W2-F1
#
_cell.length_a   1.000
_cell.length_b   1.000
_cell.length_c   1.000
_cell.angle_alpha   90.00
_cell.angle_beta   90.00
_cell.angle_gamma   90.00
#
_symmetry.space_group_name_H-M   'P 1'
#
loop_
_entity.id
_entity.type
_entity.pdbx_description
1 polymer ?
#
loop_
_entity_poly.entity_id
_entity_poly.type
_entity_poly.pdbx_seq_one_letter_code
_entity_poly.pdbx_strand_id
1 'polypeptide(L)'
;MLGLETLPKPVVWYAIDSHIHANWHMHYAAAFDVILVAQKDWVPAYQLDGDRQHVSWMPLFCQGAHERDLGLAREIPLSFIGTLDAARNPDRVDLIQRLQAQYSIVVQSGPYDQIFNRSMMVLNQSVANDVNFRTFQAMACGALLLTERVGSGFSDLFQDRTHCALYEKGNVDQIIEITDYYRAHPAERKAIARQGCETVMAAHTGLHRAQALLDTVARLPLHECVAKRRMRQAPIRWSLASVYESAARTYGRAGARAEEDIRRRHFLMLSEHYHVLAQAIRGHLDPLVAA
;
A
#
# COMPACT_ATOMS: atom_id res chain seq x y z
N MET A 1 -0.79 -15.85 21.54
CA MET A 1 0.29 -15.76 20.53
C MET A 1 -0.32 -16.00 19.15
N LEU A 2 0.19 -15.35 18.10
CA LEU A 2 -0.38 -15.40 16.74
C LEU A 2 -0.12 -16.77 16.08
N GLY A 3 0.89 -17.50 16.55
CA GLY A 3 1.16 -18.87 16.15
C GLY A 3 1.95 -18.99 14.84
N LEU A 4 2.06 -17.91 14.07
CA LEU A 4 2.87 -17.87 12.85
C LEU A 4 4.33 -18.17 13.14
N GLU A 5 4.85 -17.62 14.23
CA GLU A 5 6.25 -17.74 14.63
C GLU A 5 6.67 -19.18 14.94
N THR A 6 5.74 -20.07 15.29
CA THR A 6 6.01 -21.48 15.61
C THR A 6 5.74 -22.44 14.45
N LEU A 7 5.12 -21.98 13.35
CA LEU A 7 4.73 -22.85 12.23
C LEU A 7 5.96 -23.57 11.63
N PRO A 8 5.90 -24.89 11.40
CA PRO A 8 6.98 -25.68 10.80
C PRO A 8 7.03 -25.55 9.26
N LYS A 9 6.55 -24.42 8.73
CA LYS A 9 6.44 -24.12 7.30
C LYS A 9 6.93 -22.69 7.05
N PRO A 10 7.45 -22.39 5.84
CA PRO A 10 7.81 -21.03 5.48
C PRO A 10 6.61 -20.09 5.63
N VAL A 11 6.84 -18.92 6.23
CA VAL A 11 5.82 -17.87 6.34
C VAL A 11 6.25 -16.67 5.51
N VAL A 12 5.43 -16.36 4.51
CA VAL A 12 5.68 -15.29 3.54
C VAL A 12 4.66 -14.18 3.74
N TRP A 13 5.12 -12.94 3.71
CA TRP A 13 4.25 -11.76 3.84
C TRP A 13 4.46 -10.80 2.68
N TYR A 14 3.37 -10.42 2.02
CA TYR A 14 3.33 -9.25 1.17
C TYR A 14 2.82 -8.05 2.00
N ALA A 15 3.74 -7.19 2.43
CA ALA A 15 3.47 -6.04 3.28
C ALA A 15 3.02 -4.82 2.44
N ILE A 16 1.83 -4.31 2.73
CA ILE A 16 1.22 -3.14 2.07
C ILE A 16 0.91 -2.09 3.14
N ASP A 17 0.86 -0.81 2.74
CA ASP A 17 0.57 0.35 3.60
C ASP A 17 1.58 0.56 4.73
N SER A 18 2.87 0.35 4.41
CA SER A 18 3.98 0.55 5.34
C SER A 18 4.00 1.96 5.94
N HIS A 19 3.65 2.99 5.16
CA HIS A 19 3.57 4.37 5.64
C HIS A 19 2.54 4.60 6.75
N ILE A 20 1.51 3.74 6.86
CA ILE A 20 0.48 3.82 7.91
C ILE A 20 0.85 2.92 9.10
N HIS A 21 1.45 1.77 8.81
CA HIS A 21 1.51 0.65 9.74
C HIS A 21 2.92 0.28 10.22
N ALA A 22 3.95 1.02 9.79
CA ALA A 22 5.35 0.77 10.12
C ALA A 22 5.59 0.50 11.62
N ASN A 23 4.92 1.26 12.49
CA ASN A 23 5.07 1.19 13.94
C ASN A 23 4.80 -0.20 14.55
N TRP A 24 3.96 -1.03 13.92
CA TRP A 24 3.75 -2.40 14.35
C TRP A 24 4.23 -3.41 13.31
N HIS A 25 4.25 -3.04 12.02
CA HIS A 25 4.80 -3.87 10.94
C HIS A 25 6.25 -4.26 11.18
N MET A 26 7.09 -3.30 11.62
CA MET A 26 8.51 -3.58 11.85
C MET A 26 8.71 -4.66 12.91
N HIS A 27 7.83 -4.74 13.91
CA HIS A 27 7.89 -5.77 14.94
C HIS A 27 7.26 -7.08 14.49
N TYR A 28 6.15 -6.98 13.75
CA TYR A 28 5.45 -8.13 13.20
C TYR A 28 6.30 -8.90 12.19
N ALA A 29 7.18 -8.18 11.46
CA ALA A 29 8.17 -8.74 10.56
C ALA A 29 8.94 -9.91 11.18
N ALA A 30 9.24 -9.87 12.49
CA ALA A 30 9.96 -10.93 13.18
C ALA A 30 9.33 -12.33 13.01
N ALA A 31 8.02 -12.45 12.79
CA ALA A 31 7.36 -13.74 12.62
C ALA A 31 7.55 -14.37 11.22
N PHE A 32 8.13 -13.65 10.26
CA PHE A 32 8.18 -14.04 8.85
C PHE A 32 9.58 -14.44 8.39
N ASP A 33 9.62 -15.33 7.40
CA ASP A 33 10.83 -15.82 6.75
C ASP A 33 11.12 -15.03 5.46
N VAL A 34 10.07 -14.65 4.73
CA VAL A 34 10.16 -13.85 3.50
C VAL A 34 9.17 -12.69 3.59
N ILE A 35 9.64 -11.47 3.35
CA ILE A 35 8.84 -10.25 3.39
C ILE A 35 9.05 -9.49 2.08
N LEU A 36 7.97 -9.31 1.35
CA LEU A 36 7.91 -8.52 0.13
C LEU A 36 7.22 -7.21 0.48
N VAL A 37 7.91 -6.08 0.41
CA VAL A 37 7.38 -4.78 0.84
C VAL A 37 6.92 -3.99 -0.38
N ALA A 38 5.68 -3.47 -0.36
CA ALA A 38 5.10 -2.71 -1.46
C ALA A 38 5.77 -1.34 -1.68
N GLN A 39 6.07 -0.65 -0.58
CA GLN A 39 6.72 0.65 -0.59
C GLN A 39 8.24 0.49 -0.46
N LYS A 40 8.98 0.83 -1.52
CA LYS A 40 10.43 0.56 -1.65
C LYS A 40 11.23 1.14 -0.48
N ASP A 41 10.96 2.37 -0.10
CA ASP A 41 11.73 3.10 0.93
C ASP A 41 11.58 2.46 2.33
N TRP A 42 10.56 1.63 2.53
CA TRP A 42 10.31 0.95 3.80
C TRP A 42 11.01 -0.41 3.94
N VAL A 43 11.59 -0.96 2.86
CA VAL A 43 12.28 -2.28 2.91
C VAL A 43 13.25 -2.40 4.09
N PRO A 44 14.13 -1.43 4.38
CA PRO A 44 15.08 -1.56 5.49
C PRO A 44 14.41 -1.73 6.87
N ALA A 45 13.22 -1.14 7.07
CA ALA A 45 12.52 -1.18 8.36
C ALA A 45 11.98 -2.57 8.74
N TYR A 46 11.91 -3.49 7.77
CA TYR A 46 11.39 -4.86 7.98
C TYR A 46 12.50 -5.90 8.22
N GLN A 47 13.76 -5.53 8.00
CA GLN A 47 14.88 -6.44 8.21
C GLN A 47 15.30 -6.43 9.68
N LEU A 48 14.76 -7.36 10.48
CA LEU A 48 15.12 -7.49 11.90
C LEU A 48 16.19 -8.56 12.15
N ASP A 49 16.21 -9.61 11.33
CA ASP A 49 17.12 -10.75 11.48
C ASP A 49 17.66 -11.17 10.10
N GLY A 50 18.73 -10.49 9.68
CA GLY A 50 19.41 -10.66 8.39
C GLY A 50 19.72 -12.11 8.00
N ASP A 51 20.07 -12.92 8.98
CA ASP A 51 20.56 -14.28 8.75
C ASP A 51 19.45 -15.30 8.46
N ARG A 52 18.19 -14.96 8.75
CA ARG A 52 17.05 -15.86 8.52
C ARG A 52 15.96 -15.25 7.63
N GLN A 53 15.91 -13.93 7.52
CA GLN A 53 14.85 -13.24 6.79
C GLN A 53 15.34 -12.77 5.44
N HIS A 54 14.55 -13.04 4.40
CA HIS A 54 14.67 -12.34 3.13
C HIS A 54 13.67 -11.20 3.08
N VAL A 55 14.14 -9.96 2.94
CA VAL A 55 13.30 -8.78 2.77
C VAL A 55 13.65 -8.11 1.44
N SER A 56 12.65 -7.90 0.59
CA SER A 56 12.84 -7.25 -0.71
C SER A 56 11.64 -6.41 -1.13
N TRP A 57 11.87 -5.48 -2.06
CA TRP A 57 10.81 -4.66 -2.62
C TRP A 57 10.00 -5.46 -3.67
N MET A 58 8.67 -5.40 -3.58
CA MET A 58 7.78 -5.89 -4.62
C MET A 58 6.63 -4.89 -4.81
N PRO A 59 6.53 -4.18 -5.94
CA PRO A 59 5.56 -3.11 -6.11
C PRO A 59 4.12 -3.63 -6.17
N LEU A 60 3.16 -2.73 -5.92
CA LEU A 60 1.73 -2.98 -6.15
C LEU A 60 1.43 -3.31 -7.62
N PHE A 61 0.16 -3.59 -7.92
CA PHE A 61 -0.24 -4.20 -9.19
C PHE A 61 -1.70 -3.94 -9.52
N CYS A 62 -2.07 -4.18 -10.78
CA CYS A 62 -3.45 -4.22 -11.23
C CYS A 62 -4.00 -5.66 -11.28
N GLN A 63 -5.32 -5.81 -11.11
CA GLN A 63 -6.03 -7.06 -11.38
C GLN A 63 -6.35 -7.17 -12.89
N GLY A 64 -5.32 -7.43 -13.71
CA GLY A 64 -5.39 -7.27 -15.18
C GLY A 64 -6.57 -7.91 -15.94
N ALA A 65 -7.22 -8.96 -15.43
CA ALA A 65 -8.44 -9.51 -16.07
C ALA A 65 -9.66 -8.57 -15.93
N HIS A 66 -9.76 -7.87 -14.79
CA HIS A 66 -10.86 -6.97 -14.45
C HIS A 66 -10.50 -5.50 -14.76
N GLU A 67 -9.26 -5.12 -14.48
CA GLU A 67 -8.72 -3.79 -14.66
C GLU A 67 -8.01 -3.73 -16.01
N ARG A 68 -8.78 -3.45 -17.07
CA ARG A 68 -8.31 -3.37 -18.46
C ARG A 68 -9.03 -2.28 -19.24
N ASP A 69 -8.42 -1.83 -20.33
CA ASP A 69 -9.08 -0.95 -21.29
C ASP A 69 -10.22 -1.70 -22.01
N LEU A 70 -11.43 -1.18 -21.84
CA LEU A 70 -12.67 -1.69 -22.43
C LEU A 70 -12.99 -1.02 -23.78
N GLY A 71 -12.16 -0.08 -24.25
CA GLY A 71 -12.36 0.63 -25.50
C GLY A 71 -13.55 1.60 -25.48
N LEU A 72 -13.97 2.06 -24.29
CA LEU A 72 -15.10 2.98 -24.16
C LEU A 72 -14.73 4.39 -24.63
N ALA A 73 -15.77 5.17 -24.99
CA ALA A 73 -15.60 6.58 -25.26
C ALA A 73 -15.10 7.32 -24.00
N ARG A 74 -13.97 8.03 -24.14
CA ARG A 74 -13.35 8.79 -23.06
C ARG A 74 -13.87 10.23 -23.04
N GLU A 75 -15.04 10.42 -22.45
CA GLU A 75 -15.77 11.68 -22.42
C GLU A 75 -15.49 12.52 -21.17
N ILE A 76 -15.03 11.89 -20.08
CA ILE A 76 -14.73 12.56 -18.81
C ILE A 76 -13.33 13.15 -18.91
N PRO A 77 -13.14 14.48 -18.88
CA PRO A 77 -11.81 15.06 -19.04
C PRO A 77 -10.86 14.66 -17.91
N LEU A 78 -11.33 14.78 -16.67
CA LEU A 78 -10.56 14.45 -15.48
C LEU A 78 -11.47 13.81 -14.44
N SER A 79 -11.00 12.73 -13.82
CA SER A 79 -11.70 12.09 -12.70
C SER A 79 -10.77 11.81 -11.53
N PHE A 80 -11.29 11.87 -10.31
CA PHE A 80 -10.64 11.38 -9.10
C PHE A 80 -11.56 10.36 -8.41
N ILE A 81 -11.04 9.16 -8.11
CA ILE A 81 -11.78 8.13 -7.36
C ILE A 81 -11.02 7.74 -6.09
N GLY A 82 -11.49 8.24 -4.96
CA GLY A 82 -10.86 8.02 -3.66
C GLY A 82 -11.69 8.58 -2.50
N THR A 83 -11.37 8.13 -1.29
CA THR A 83 -12.04 8.62 -0.08
C THR A 83 -11.60 10.04 0.25
N LEU A 84 -12.58 10.92 0.45
CA LEU A 84 -12.40 12.27 0.99
C LEU A 84 -12.77 12.24 2.48
N ASP A 85 -11.75 12.13 3.34
CA ASP A 85 -11.89 12.13 4.78
C ASP A 85 -10.81 13.04 5.37
N ALA A 86 -11.23 14.23 5.82
CA ALA A 86 -10.32 15.25 6.34
C ALA A 86 -9.62 14.81 7.64
N ALA A 87 -10.17 13.85 8.39
CA ALA A 87 -9.53 13.32 9.57
C ALA A 87 -8.36 12.37 9.22
N ARG A 88 -8.35 11.80 8.02
CA ARG A 88 -7.29 10.88 7.54
C ARG A 88 -6.33 11.52 6.56
N ASN A 89 -6.82 12.36 5.66
CA ASN A 89 -6.01 13.01 4.63
C ASN A 89 -6.59 14.40 4.33
N PRO A 90 -6.31 15.41 5.19
CA PRO A 90 -6.80 16.78 4.99
C PRO A 90 -6.25 17.41 3.70
N ASP A 91 -4.99 17.14 3.35
CA ASP A 91 -4.34 17.65 2.12
C ASP A 91 -5.11 17.25 0.86
N ARG A 92 -5.58 16.00 0.79
CA ARG A 92 -6.40 15.52 -0.33
C ARG A 92 -7.73 16.25 -0.42
N VAL A 93 -8.39 16.45 0.73
CA VAL A 93 -9.68 17.14 0.76
C VAL A 93 -9.51 18.57 0.27
N ASP A 94 -8.50 19.28 0.78
CA ASP A 94 -8.15 20.63 0.33
C ASP A 94 -7.83 20.69 -1.17
N LEU A 95 -6.95 19.80 -1.66
CA LEU A 95 -6.58 19.73 -3.07
C LEU A 95 -7.81 19.56 -3.98
N ILE A 96 -8.68 18.59 -3.65
CA ILE A 96 -9.86 18.29 -4.46
C ILE A 96 -10.89 19.42 -4.39
N GLN A 97 -11.08 20.06 -3.23
CA GLN A 97 -11.98 21.21 -3.09
C GLN A 97 -11.49 22.41 -3.92
N ARG A 98 -10.21 22.76 -3.81
CA ARG A 98 -9.63 23.85 -4.60
C ARG A 98 -9.66 23.57 -6.10
N LEU A 99 -9.49 22.31 -6.50
CA LEU A 99 -9.62 21.89 -7.90
C LEU A 99 -11.08 21.97 -8.38
N GLN A 100 -12.05 21.48 -7.61
CA GLN A 100 -13.47 21.54 -7.95
C GLN A 100 -14.01 22.98 -8.08
N ALA A 101 -13.42 23.93 -7.35
CA ALA A 101 -13.77 25.35 -7.46
C ALA A 101 -13.33 25.98 -8.79
N GLN A 102 -12.34 25.40 -9.47
CA GLN A 102 -11.71 25.98 -10.66
C GLN A 102 -11.88 25.12 -11.92
N TYR A 103 -12.18 23.83 -11.76
CA TYR A 103 -12.22 22.87 -12.86
C TYR A 103 -13.34 21.84 -12.67
N SER A 104 -14.01 21.49 -13.77
CA SER A 104 -15.04 20.45 -13.77
C SER A 104 -14.40 19.06 -13.74
N ILE A 105 -14.27 18.50 -12.54
CA ILE A 105 -13.74 17.16 -12.27
C ILE A 105 -14.84 16.23 -11.76
N VAL A 106 -14.85 14.98 -12.23
CA VAL A 106 -15.69 13.92 -11.64
C VAL A 106 -15.02 13.36 -10.40
N VAL A 107 -15.66 13.48 -9.25
CA VAL A 107 -15.13 13.03 -7.95
C VAL A 107 -16.09 12.00 -7.36
N GLN A 108 -15.59 10.78 -7.09
CA GLN A 108 -16.39 9.73 -6.44
C GLN A 108 -15.54 8.88 -5.49
N SER A 109 -16.22 7.99 -4.74
CA SER A 109 -15.59 6.94 -3.95
C SER A 109 -16.26 5.60 -4.27
N GLY A 110 -15.54 4.49 -4.10
CA GLY A 110 -16.05 3.15 -4.39
C GLY A 110 -15.61 2.62 -5.77
N PRO A 111 -16.51 1.95 -6.52
CA PRO A 111 -16.21 1.40 -7.85
C PRO A 111 -15.62 2.46 -8.78
N TYR A 112 -14.66 2.05 -9.62
CA TYR A 112 -13.82 2.97 -10.39
C TYR A 112 -13.59 2.53 -11.83
N ASP A 113 -13.82 1.26 -12.13
CA ASP A 113 -13.55 0.60 -13.41
C ASP A 113 -14.25 1.32 -14.57
N GLN A 114 -15.55 1.57 -14.46
CA GLN A 114 -16.31 2.25 -15.51
C GLN A 114 -15.86 3.70 -15.70
N ILE A 115 -15.59 4.41 -14.60
CA ILE A 115 -15.18 5.82 -14.68
C ILE A 115 -13.80 5.93 -15.30
N PHE A 116 -12.84 5.12 -14.87
CA PHE A 116 -11.49 5.13 -15.45
C PHE A 116 -11.52 4.79 -16.95
N ASN A 117 -12.37 3.87 -17.39
CA ASN A 117 -12.54 3.55 -18.81
C ASN A 117 -13.17 4.69 -19.62
N ARG A 118 -13.98 5.56 -18.99
CA ARG A 118 -14.58 6.75 -19.62
C ARG A 118 -13.76 8.03 -19.41
N SER A 119 -12.68 7.97 -18.64
CA SER A 119 -11.82 9.11 -18.35
C SER A 119 -10.72 9.27 -19.39
N MET A 120 -10.50 10.51 -19.83
CA MET A 120 -9.32 10.91 -20.59
C MET A 120 -8.09 10.86 -19.69
N MET A 121 -8.21 11.42 -18.48
CA MET A 121 -7.18 11.43 -17.44
C MET A 121 -7.77 11.06 -16.08
N VAL A 122 -6.97 10.37 -15.27
CA VAL A 122 -7.30 10.03 -13.88
C VAL A 122 -6.31 10.72 -12.97
N LEU A 123 -6.82 11.57 -12.07
CA LEU A 123 -6.04 12.19 -11.01
C LEU A 123 -5.78 11.17 -9.90
N ASN A 124 -4.51 11.01 -9.54
CA ASN A 124 -4.07 10.23 -8.40
C ASN A 124 -3.30 11.11 -7.41
N GLN A 125 -3.63 10.94 -6.13
CA GLN A 125 -2.98 11.59 -4.99
C GLN A 125 -2.67 10.51 -3.96
N SER A 126 -1.40 10.34 -3.60
CA SER A 126 -0.93 9.36 -2.64
C SER A 126 -1.10 9.82 -1.20
N VAL A 127 -1.37 8.90 -0.28
CA VAL A 127 -1.47 9.26 1.15
C VAL A 127 -0.11 9.68 1.70
N ALA A 128 0.97 9.13 1.15
CA ALA A 128 2.35 9.39 1.55
C ALA A 128 3.24 9.55 0.29
N ASN A 129 4.57 9.53 0.47
CA ASN A 129 5.51 9.66 -0.64
C ASN A 129 5.69 8.34 -1.42
N ASP A 130 4.60 7.66 -1.80
CA ASP A 130 4.67 6.32 -2.39
C ASP A 130 3.66 6.03 -3.51
N VAL A 131 3.94 4.95 -4.24
CA VAL A 131 3.11 4.44 -5.34
C VAL A 131 1.96 3.61 -4.78
N ASN A 132 0.73 3.94 -5.18
CA ASN A 132 -0.50 3.28 -4.71
C ASN A 132 -1.18 2.48 -5.84
N PHE A 133 -2.23 1.72 -5.50
CA PHE A 133 -2.99 0.93 -6.47
C PHE A 133 -3.59 1.75 -7.63
N ARG A 134 -3.97 3.02 -7.38
CA ARG A 134 -4.57 3.90 -8.42
C ARG A 134 -3.63 4.17 -9.57
N THR A 135 -2.32 4.16 -9.34
CA THR A 135 -1.30 4.26 -10.38
C THR A 135 -1.49 3.15 -11.41
N PHE A 136 -1.55 1.89 -10.95
CA PHE A 136 -1.68 0.72 -11.81
C PHE A 136 -3.07 0.60 -12.42
N GLN A 137 -4.12 0.80 -11.61
CA GLN A 137 -5.51 0.68 -12.03
C GLN A 137 -5.90 1.66 -13.13
N ALA A 138 -5.51 2.93 -12.99
CA ALA A 138 -5.85 3.95 -13.99
C ALA A 138 -5.19 3.66 -15.34
N MET A 139 -3.89 3.32 -15.32
CA MET A 139 -3.14 3.00 -16.52
C MET A 139 -3.64 1.70 -17.17
N ALA A 140 -3.93 0.66 -16.38
CA ALA A 140 -4.48 -0.60 -16.90
C ALA A 140 -5.85 -0.41 -17.58
N CYS A 141 -6.68 0.50 -17.07
CA CYS A 141 -7.94 0.92 -17.70
C CYS A 141 -7.75 1.87 -18.90
N GLY A 142 -6.50 2.12 -19.35
CA GLY A 142 -6.15 2.91 -20.53
C GLY A 142 -6.32 4.43 -20.39
N ALA A 143 -6.55 4.95 -19.19
CA ALA A 143 -6.57 6.39 -18.96
C ALA A 143 -5.14 6.94 -18.82
N LEU A 144 -4.92 8.20 -19.20
CA LEU A 144 -3.68 8.88 -18.84
C LEU A 144 -3.69 9.12 -17.32
N LEU A 145 -2.78 8.48 -16.61
CA LEU A 145 -2.57 8.77 -15.20
C LEU A 145 -1.94 10.17 -15.06
N LEU A 146 -2.59 11.02 -14.26
CA LEU A 146 -2.03 12.26 -13.75
C LEU A 146 -1.80 12.08 -12.25
N THR A 147 -0.55 11.92 -11.83
CA THR A 147 -0.22 11.57 -10.44
C THR A 147 0.75 12.56 -9.84
N GLU A 148 0.67 12.78 -8.52
CA GLU A 148 1.67 13.60 -7.85
C GLU A 148 3.06 12.94 -7.98
N ARG A 149 4.10 13.78 -8.03
CA ARG A 149 5.49 13.34 -7.97
C ARG A 149 5.74 12.70 -6.61
N VAL A 150 6.01 11.40 -6.62
CA VAL A 150 6.33 10.60 -5.43
C VAL A 150 7.68 9.91 -5.56
N GLY A 151 8.26 9.56 -4.42
CA GLY A 151 9.43 8.68 -4.30
C GLY A 151 9.05 7.20 -4.25
N SER A 152 9.71 6.45 -3.36
CA SER A 152 9.39 5.05 -3.03
C SER A 152 9.20 4.13 -4.24
N GLY A 153 10.19 4.15 -5.14
CA GLY A 153 10.26 3.26 -6.29
C GLY A 153 9.53 3.74 -7.54
N PHE A 154 8.97 4.95 -7.56
CA PHE A 154 8.26 5.44 -8.75
C PHE A 154 9.14 5.45 -10.01
N SER A 155 10.35 6.00 -9.93
CA SER A 155 11.27 6.10 -11.08
C SER A 155 11.84 4.76 -11.54
N ASP A 156 11.72 3.72 -10.72
CA ASP A 156 12.06 2.35 -11.10
C ASP A 156 10.94 1.69 -11.93
N LEU A 157 9.71 2.21 -11.85
CA LEU A 157 8.52 1.64 -12.48
C LEU A 157 8.07 2.43 -13.70
N PHE A 158 8.06 3.76 -13.58
CA PHE A 158 7.41 4.65 -14.54
C PHE A 158 8.23 5.92 -14.77
N GLN A 159 7.92 6.58 -15.89
CA GLN A 159 8.61 7.77 -16.35
C GLN A 159 7.59 8.83 -16.77
N ASP A 160 7.83 10.06 -16.30
CA ASP A 160 7.01 11.22 -16.65
C ASP A 160 7.02 11.46 -18.16
N ARG A 161 5.86 11.86 -18.69
CA ARG A 161 5.56 12.08 -20.12
C ARG A 161 5.83 10.89 -21.04
N THR A 162 6.07 9.71 -20.48
CA THR A 162 6.22 8.45 -21.24
C THR A 162 5.12 7.47 -20.85
N HIS A 163 4.91 7.26 -19.55
CA HIS A 163 3.90 6.34 -19.03
C HIS A 163 2.71 7.06 -18.39
N CYS A 164 2.94 8.25 -17.85
CA CYS A 164 2.00 9.06 -17.10
C CYS A 164 2.44 10.53 -17.11
N ALA A 165 1.64 11.41 -16.53
CA ALA A 165 2.01 12.81 -16.30
C ALA A 165 2.15 13.09 -14.79
N LEU A 166 3.19 13.83 -14.41
CA LEU A 166 3.45 14.21 -13.03
C LEU A 166 3.06 15.66 -12.71
N TYR A 167 2.54 15.88 -11.51
CA TYR A 167 2.34 17.21 -10.94
C TYR A 167 2.97 17.31 -9.53
N GLU A 168 3.25 18.53 -9.07
CA GLU A 168 3.81 18.79 -7.74
C GLU A 168 2.71 18.75 -6.67
N LYS A 169 3.02 18.14 -5.52
CA LYS A 169 2.04 17.92 -4.45
C LYS A 169 1.34 19.24 -4.05
N GLY A 170 0.01 19.23 -4.04
CA GLY A 170 -0.81 20.39 -3.66
C GLY A 170 -1.01 21.46 -4.74
N ASN A 171 -0.41 21.30 -5.93
CA ASN A 171 -0.44 22.29 -7.00
C ASN A 171 -1.66 22.11 -7.94
N VAL A 172 -2.73 22.87 -7.67
CA VAL A 172 -3.97 22.84 -8.45
C VAL A 172 -3.78 23.41 -9.86
N ASP A 173 -3.05 24.52 -9.97
CA ASP A 173 -2.87 25.22 -11.25
C ASP A 173 -2.15 24.33 -12.26
N GLN A 174 -1.13 23.60 -11.81
CA GLN A 174 -0.41 22.65 -12.65
C GLN A 174 -1.29 21.46 -13.06
N ILE A 175 -2.16 20.95 -12.18
CA ILE A 175 -3.13 19.91 -12.56
C ILE A 175 -4.02 20.40 -13.69
N ILE A 176 -4.52 21.64 -13.60
CA ILE A 176 -5.38 22.26 -14.62
C ILE A 176 -4.60 22.44 -15.93
N GLU A 177 -3.40 23.03 -15.86
CA GLU A 177 -2.52 23.24 -17.02
C GLU A 177 -2.24 21.95 -17.78
N ILE A 178 -1.84 20.89 -17.06
CA ILE A 178 -1.57 19.58 -17.66
C ILE A 178 -2.84 18.99 -18.28
N THR A 179 -3.98 19.13 -17.58
CA THR A 179 -5.26 18.61 -18.05
C THR A 179 -5.67 19.31 -19.35
N ASP A 180 -5.63 20.64 -19.41
CA ASP A 180 -5.99 21.39 -20.61
C ASP A 180 -5.03 21.14 -21.77
N TYR A 181 -3.72 21.02 -21.48
CA TYR A 181 -2.73 20.63 -22.48
C TYR A 181 -3.09 19.29 -23.14
N TYR A 182 -3.31 18.23 -22.36
CA TYR A 182 -3.61 16.91 -22.93
C TYR A 182 -5.02 16.78 -23.51
N ARG A 183 -5.94 17.69 -23.18
CA ARG A 183 -7.22 17.84 -23.92
C ARG A 183 -7.00 18.42 -25.31
N ALA A 184 -6.15 19.43 -25.44
CA ALA A 184 -5.80 20.04 -26.71
C ALA A 184 -4.89 19.15 -27.57
N HIS A 185 -4.16 18.20 -26.95
CA HIS A 185 -3.21 17.29 -27.63
C HIS A 185 -3.65 15.81 -27.52
N PRO A 186 -4.77 15.42 -28.14
CA PRO A 186 -5.34 14.08 -27.96
C PRO A 186 -4.46 12.96 -28.51
N ALA A 187 -3.64 13.21 -29.55
CA ALA A 187 -2.73 12.20 -30.09
C ALA A 187 -1.62 11.86 -29.10
N GLU A 188 -0.97 12.89 -28.52
CA GLU A 188 0.07 12.74 -27.50
C GLU A 188 -0.49 12.07 -26.23
N ARG A 189 -1.63 12.57 -25.73
CA ARG A 189 -2.32 11.98 -24.57
C ARG A 189 -2.57 10.48 -24.76
N LYS A 190 -3.08 10.08 -25.93
CA LYS A 190 -3.38 8.67 -26.25
C LYS A 190 -2.09 7.84 -26.34
N ALA A 191 -1.01 8.39 -26.88
CA ALA A 191 0.27 7.69 -26.96
C ALA A 191 0.83 7.39 -25.56
N ILE A 192 0.84 8.38 -24.66
CA ILE A 192 1.32 8.21 -23.27
C ILE A 192 0.41 7.24 -22.50
N ALA A 193 -0.91 7.39 -22.59
CA ALA A 193 -1.86 6.50 -21.92
C ALA A 193 -1.71 5.05 -22.39
N ARG A 194 -1.51 4.84 -23.70
CA ARG A 194 -1.25 3.52 -24.27
C ARG A 194 0.06 2.94 -23.75
N GLN A 195 1.15 3.70 -23.74
CA GLN A 195 2.44 3.24 -23.26
C GLN A 195 2.38 2.88 -21.75
N GLY A 196 1.70 3.70 -20.93
CA GLY A 196 1.44 3.39 -19.52
C GLY A 196 0.65 2.09 -19.34
N CYS A 197 -0.42 1.91 -20.12
CA CYS A 197 -1.23 0.69 -20.11
C CYS A 197 -0.39 -0.55 -20.50
N GLU A 198 0.33 -0.49 -21.62
CA GLU A 198 1.18 -1.59 -22.10
C GLU A 198 2.24 -1.97 -21.06
N THR A 199 2.91 -0.99 -20.45
CA THR A 199 3.91 -1.24 -19.39
C THR A 199 3.27 -1.92 -18.17
N VAL A 200 2.11 -1.44 -17.69
CA VAL A 200 1.42 -2.07 -16.55
C VAL A 200 0.97 -3.49 -16.87
N MET A 201 0.37 -3.71 -18.03
CA MET A 201 -0.15 -5.03 -18.42
C MET A 201 0.97 -6.04 -18.68
N ALA A 202 2.14 -5.59 -19.14
CA ALA A 202 3.29 -6.45 -19.41
C ALA A 202 4.08 -6.87 -18.16
N ALA A 203 4.00 -6.12 -17.04
CA ALA A 203 4.89 -6.36 -15.88
C ALA A 203 4.26 -6.17 -14.48
N HIS A 204 3.07 -5.58 -14.38
CA HIS A 204 2.48 -5.14 -13.10
C HIS A 204 1.06 -5.64 -12.87
N THR A 205 0.80 -6.89 -13.24
CA THR A 205 -0.47 -7.58 -12.92
C THR A 205 -0.34 -8.46 -11.68
N GLY A 206 -1.47 -8.87 -11.10
CA GLY A 206 -1.49 -9.83 -9.99
C GLY A 206 -0.80 -11.16 -10.31
N LEU A 207 -0.86 -11.60 -11.58
CA LEU A 207 -0.16 -12.79 -12.04
C LEU A 207 1.36 -12.60 -11.99
N HIS A 208 1.87 -11.45 -12.44
CA HIS A 208 3.29 -11.11 -12.33
C HIS A 208 3.76 -11.07 -10.87
N ARG A 209 2.92 -10.60 -9.94
CA ARG A 209 3.25 -10.60 -8.51
C ARG A 209 3.24 -12.00 -7.91
N ALA A 210 2.26 -12.82 -8.26
CA ALA A 210 2.22 -14.22 -7.84
C ALA A 210 3.46 -14.98 -8.33
N GLN A 211 3.83 -14.80 -9.60
CA GLN A 211 5.02 -15.43 -10.17
C GLN A 211 6.30 -14.94 -9.48
N ALA A 212 6.49 -13.63 -9.34
CA ALA A 212 7.67 -13.06 -8.68
C ALA A 212 7.81 -13.53 -7.21
N LEU A 213 6.69 -13.67 -6.50
CA LEU A 213 6.67 -14.22 -5.14
C LEU A 213 7.15 -15.68 -5.16
N LEU A 214 6.58 -16.51 -6.03
CA LEU A 214 6.97 -17.93 -6.15
C LEU A 214 8.44 -18.08 -6.54
N ASP A 215 8.93 -17.30 -7.49
CA ASP A 215 10.34 -17.30 -7.92
C ASP A 215 11.28 -16.87 -6.79
N THR A 216 10.86 -15.91 -5.97
CA THR A 216 11.63 -15.48 -4.80
C THR A 216 11.71 -16.60 -3.78
N VAL A 217 10.57 -17.19 -3.42
CA VAL A 217 10.47 -18.31 -2.47
C VAL A 217 11.29 -19.52 -2.94
N ALA A 218 11.22 -19.86 -4.23
CA ALA A 218 11.93 -21.01 -4.81
C ALA A 218 13.46 -20.90 -4.77
N ARG A 219 14.01 -19.67 -4.72
CA ARG A 219 15.46 -19.42 -4.71
C ARG A 219 16.08 -19.40 -3.32
N LEU A 220 15.27 -19.41 -2.27
CA LEU A 220 15.74 -19.23 -0.90
C LEU A 220 15.93 -20.57 -0.17
N PRO A 221 16.89 -20.67 0.78
CA PRO A 221 17.08 -21.84 1.62
C PRO A 221 16.03 -21.88 2.75
N LEU A 222 14.75 -21.99 2.39
CA LEU A 222 13.63 -21.81 3.32
C LEU A 222 13.67 -22.79 4.51
N HIS A 223 14.23 -23.98 4.33
CA HIS A 223 14.40 -24.93 5.42
C HIS A 223 15.29 -24.38 6.54
N GLU A 224 16.37 -23.68 6.20
CA GLU A 224 17.25 -23.01 7.16
C GLU A 224 16.55 -21.80 7.79
N CYS A 225 15.85 -20.99 6.99
CA CYS A 225 15.07 -19.85 7.50
C CYS A 225 14.07 -20.30 8.58
N VAL A 226 13.29 -21.35 8.28
CA VAL A 226 12.30 -21.94 9.21
C VAL A 226 12.98 -22.54 10.44
N ALA A 227 14.10 -23.26 10.27
CA ALA A 227 14.84 -23.83 11.39
C ALA A 227 15.34 -22.72 12.34
N LYS A 228 15.97 -21.67 11.80
CA LYS A 228 16.44 -20.51 12.57
C LYS A 228 15.28 -19.79 13.26
N ARG A 229 14.15 -19.57 12.58
CA ARG A 229 12.95 -18.98 13.18
C ARG A 229 12.44 -19.80 14.37
N ARG A 230 12.37 -21.13 14.22
CA ARG A 230 11.92 -22.04 15.30
C ARG A 230 12.92 -22.13 16.46
N MET A 231 14.20 -21.91 16.23
CA MET A 231 15.22 -21.84 17.29
C MET A 231 15.19 -20.49 18.03
N ARG A 232 14.95 -19.38 17.32
CA ARG A 232 15.03 -18.00 17.85
C ARG A 232 13.69 -17.48 18.37
N GLN A 233 12.93 -18.30 19.10
CA GLN A 233 11.59 -17.93 19.57
C GLN A 233 11.57 -16.79 20.57
N ALA A 234 12.58 -16.68 21.43
CA ALA A 234 12.66 -15.62 22.44
C ALA A 234 12.68 -14.20 21.81
N PRO A 235 13.64 -13.83 20.93
CA PRO A 235 13.65 -12.51 20.31
C PRO A 235 12.43 -12.25 19.42
N ILE A 236 11.89 -13.28 18.75
CA ILE A 236 10.67 -13.13 17.95
C ILE A 236 9.47 -12.77 18.83
N ARG A 237 9.26 -13.52 19.92
CA ARG A 237 8.16 -13.26 20.85
C ARG A 237 8.30 -11.88 21.50
N TRP A 238 9.53 -11.50 21.86
CA TRP A 238 9.82 -10.17 22.37
C TRP A 238 9.43 -9.06 21.39
N SER A 239 9.74 -9.24 20.09
CA SER A 239 9.28 -8.33 19.05
C SER A 239 7.75 -8.34 18.95
N LEU A 240 7.10 -9.51 18.96
CA LEU A 240 5.64 -9.63 18.90
C LEU A 240 4.91 -9.01 20.09
N ALA A 241 5.55 -8.87 21.26
CA ALA A 241 4.97 -8.13 22.38
C ALA A 241 4.64 -6.68 21.99
N SER A 242 5.49 -6.01 21.20
CA SER A 242 5.22 -4.67 20.68
C SER A 242 3.99 -4.63 19.76
N VAL A 243 3.73 -5.71 19.02
CA VAL A 243 2.53 -5.85 18.18
C VAL A 243 1.28 -5.93 19.06
N TYR A 244 1.32 -6.72 20.14
CA TYR A 244 0.20 -6.81 21.10
C TYR A 244 -0.02 -5.51 21.86
N GLU A 245 1.04 -4.79 22.24
CA GLU A 245 0.91 -3.44 22.82
C GLU A 245 0.24 -2.47 21.85
N SER A 246 0.59 -2.54 20.55
CA SER A 246 -0.06 -1.74 19.51
C SER A 246 -1.55 -2.09 19.35
N ALA A 247 -1.88 -3.39 19.35
CA ALA A 247 -3.25 -3.86 19.31
C ALA A 247 -4.05 -3.39 20.53
N ALA A 248 -3.48 -3.51 21.74
CA ALA A 248 -4.08 -3.05 22.99
C ALA A 248 -4.42 -1.55 22.91
N ARG A 249 -3.46 -0.70 22.51
CA ARG A 249 -3.71 0.74 22.34
C ARG A 249 -4.81 1.03 21.31
N THR A 250 -4.83 0.28 20.21
CA THR A 250 -5.81 0.45 19.13
C THR A 250 -7.22 0.13 19.62
N TYR A 251 -7.40 -1.04 20.24
CA TYR A 251 -8.69 -1.44 20.78
C TYR A 251 -9.13 -0.57 21.96
N GLY A 252 -8.22 -0.12 22.82
CA GLY A 252 -8.53 0.80 23.91
C GLY A 252 -9.08 2.14 23.39
N ARG A 253 -8.45 2.71 22.35
CA ARG A 253 -8.95 3.93 21.68
C ARG A 253 -10.29 3.71 21.00
N ALA A 254 -10.48 2.55 20.35
CA ALA A 254 -11.77 2.21 19.72
C ALA A 254 -12.88 2.07 20.76
N GLY A 255 -12.60 1.43 21.91
CA GLY A 255 -13.53 1.32 23.03
C GLY A 255 -13.92 2.69 23.61
N ALA A 256 -12.94 3.57 23.81
CA ALA A 256 -13.19 4.93 24.32
C ALA A 256 -14.07 5.79 23.40
N ARG A 257 -14.05 5.51 22.08
CA ARG A 257 -14.86 6.22 21.07
C ARG A 257 -16.19 5.53 20.76
N ALA A 258 -16.38 4.28 21.19
CA ALA A 258 -17.58 3.53 20.87
C ALA A 258 -18.79 4.05 21.65
N GLU A 259 -19.84 4.42 20.93
CA GLU A 259 -21.11 4.88 21.49
C GLU A 259 -21.98 3.72 22.00
N GLU A 260 -22.00 2.61 21.26
CA GLU A 260 -22.73 1.39 21.64
C GLU A 260 -22.02 0.62 22.76
N ASP A 261 -22.72 0.39 23.87
CA ASP A 261 -22.17 -0.31 25.05
C ASP A 261 -21.65 -1.72 24.77
N ILE A 262 -22.26 -2.45 23.83
CA ILE A 262 -21.83 -3.79 23.45
C ILE A 262 -20.46 -3.71 22.75
N ARG A 263 -20.31 -2.79 21.79
CA ARG A 263 -19.04 -2.56 21.07
C ARG A 263 -17.96 -2.04 22.00
N ARG A 264 -18.31 -1.09 22.87
CA ARG A 264 -17.40 -0.55 23.89
C ARG A 264 -16.83 -1.67 24.76
N ARG A 265 -17.70 -2.50 25.36
CA ARG A 265 -17.27 -3.63 26.20
C ARG A 265 -16.39 -4.61 25.43
N HIS A 266 -16.78 -4.95 24.20
CA HIS A 266 -16.00 -5.85 23.35
C HIS A 266 -14.58 -5.32 23.09
N PHE A 267 -14.44 -4.05 22.69
CA PHE A 267 -13.12 -3.46 22.41
C PHE A 267 -12.27 -3.29 23.66
N LEU A 268 -12.84 -2.90 24.79
CA LEU A 268 -12.09 -2.80 26.04
C LEU A 268 -11.60 -4.17 26.53
N MET A 269 -12.42 -5.22 26.38
CA MET A 269 -12.01 -6.59 26.67
C MET A 269 -10.84 -7.03 25.78
N LEU A 270 -10.90 -6.77 24.47
CA LEU A 270 -9.79 -7.07 23.56
C LEU A 270 -8.52 -6.29 23.93
N SER A 271 -8.67 -5.01 24.28
CA SER A 271 -7.56 -4.16 24.73
C SER A 271 -6.84 -4.75 25.92
N GLU A 272 -7.59 -5.14 26.95
CA GLU A 272 -7.06 -5.77 28.17
C GLU A 272 -6.38 -7.11 27.85
N HIS A 273 -7.02 -7.95 27.03
CA HIS A 273 -6.46 -9.25 26.63
C HIS A 273 -5.08 -9.11 25.97
N TYR A 274 -4.95 -8.20 24.99
CA TYR A 274 -3.66 -7.96 24.33
C TYR A 274 -2.62 -7.34 25.26
N HIS A 275 -3.05 -6.47 26.18
CA HIS A 275 -2.16 -5.89 27.17
C HIS A 275 -1.58 -6.96 28.09
N VAL A 276 -2.42 -7.85 28.64
CA VAL A 276 -2.00 -8.98 29.48
C VAL A 276 -1.05 -9.90 28.72
N LEU A 277 -1.34 -10.20 27.45
CA LEU A 277 -0.47 -11.04 26.62
C LEU A 277 0.91 -10.40 26.42
N ALA A 278 0.97 -9.09 26.14
CA ALA A 278 2.22 -8.37 26.01
C ALA A 278 3.04 -8.41 27.32
N GLN A 279 2.39 -8.09 28.45
CA GLN A 279 3.04 -8.11 29.77
C GLN A 279 3.55 -9.49 30.14
N ALA A 280 2.77 -10.54 29.86
CA ALA A 280 3.21 -11.92 30.08
C ALA A 280 4.49 -12.21 29.29
N ILE A 281 4.55 -11.88 28.01
CA ILE A 281 5.75 -12.10 27.20
C ILE A 281 6.95 -11.31 27.75
N ARG A 282 6.76 -10.03 28.08
CA ARG A 282 7.82 -9.16 28.62
C ARG A 282 8.33 -9.62 29.98
N GLY A 283 7.46 -10.17 30.83
CA GLY A 283 7.81 -10.65 32.17
C GLY A 283 8.46 -12.03 32.20
N HIS A 284 8.23 -12.87 31.19
CA HIS A 284 8.80 -14.23 31.10
C HIS A 284 10.11 -14.29 30.30
N LEU A 285 10.49 -13.21 29.60
CA LEU A 285 11.69 -13.15 28.78
C LEU A 285 12.67 -12.13 29.37
N ASP A 286 13.90 -12.56 29.64
CA ASP A 286 14.99 -11.65 30.01
C ASP A 286 15.30 -10.72 28.82
N PRO A 287 15.28 -9.38 28.99
CA PRO A 287 15.61 -8.42 27.94
C PRO A 287 16.97 -8.67 27.28
N LEU A 288 17.96 -9.21 28.00
CA LEU A 288 19.31 -9.49 27.49
C LEU A 288 19.38 -10.77 26.64
N VAL A 289 18.42 -11.68 26.81
CA VAL A 289 18.27 -12.91 25.99
C VAL A 289 17.35 -12.65 24.79
N ALA A 290 16.58 -11.56 24.85
CA ALA A 290 15.55 -11.20 23.89
C ALA A 290 15.94 -10.06 22.92
N ALA A 291 17.01 -9.32 23.23
CA ALA A 291 17.65 -8.32 22.37
C ALA A 291 18.64 -8.99 21.39
#